data_AF-A0A4R3XKR5-F1
#
_entry.id   AF-A0A4R3XKR5-F1
#
_cell.length_a   1.000
_cell.length_b   1.000
_cell.length_c   1.000
_cell.angle_alpha   90.00
_cell.angle_beta   90.00
_cell.angle_gamma   90.00
#
_symmetry.space_group_name_H-M   'P 1'
#
loop_
_entity.id
_entity.type
_entity.pdbx_description
1 polymer ?
#
loop_
_entity_poly.entity_id
_entity_poly.type
_entity_poly.pdbx_seq_one_letter_code
_entity_poly.pdbx_strand_id
1 'polypeptide(L)'
;MVQTFIDEEQLTAISYQLYRDSEAILEHWRHADPYIAEVMRYCTVVAFEIYGEPNPAVMERMNPMLQAGRATQMVRLAGFVRQ
;
A
#
# COMPACT_ATOMS: atom_id res chain seq x y z
N MET A 1 -4.17 -6.51 -8.52
CA MET A 1 -5.10 -7.20 -7.60
C MET A 1 -5.12 -6.42 -6.31
N VAL A 2 -6.30 -6.11 -5.79
CA VAL A 2 -6.49 -5.59 -4.44
C VAL A 2 -7.40 -6.57 -3.72
N GLN A 3 -6.99 -7.03 -2.54
CA GLN A 3 -7.78 -7.94 -1.73
C GLN A 3 -7.71 -7.50 -0.28
N THR A 4 -8.89 -7.33 0.34
CA THR A 4 -9.02 -6.86 1.71
C THR A 4 -9.64 -7.95 2.58
N PHE A 5 -9.08 -8.14 3.76
CA PHE A 5 -9.54 -9.04 4.80
C PHE A 5 -9.92 -8.19 6.01
N ILE A 6 -11.10 -8.43 6.58
CA ILE A 6 -11.65 -7.66 7.70
C ILE A 6 -11.89 -8.61 8.86
N ASP A 7 -11.40 -8.23 10.04
CA ASP A 7 -11.74 -8.82 11.32
C ASP A 7 -12.64 -7.83 12.06
N GLU A 8 -13.94 -8.12 12.07
CA GLU A 8 -14.95 -7.25 12.69
C GLU A 8 -14.91 -7.31 14.23
N GLU A 9 -14.47 -8.43 14.81
CA GLU A 9 -14.39 -8.57 16.27
C GLU A 9 -13.25 -7.72 16.84
N GLN A 10 -12.11 -7.71 16.14
CA GLN A 10 -10.94 -6.90 16.51
C GLN A 10 -10.96 -5.48 15.91
N LEU A 11 -11.94 -5.19 15.03
CA LEU A 11 -12.02 -3.94 14.26
C LEU A 11 -10.73 -3.63 13.48
N THR A 12 -10.16 -4.65 12.83
CA THR A 12 -8.95 -4.50 12.02
C THR A 12 -9.19 -4.93 10.57
N ALA A 13 -8.40 -4.37 9.65
CA ALA A 13 -8.43 -4.76 8.26
C ALA A 13 -7.00 -4.82 7.69
N ILE A 14 -6.76 -5.80 6.81
CA ILE A 14 -5.51 -5.98 6.09
C ILE A 14 -5.82 -5.97 4.60
N SER A 15 -5.10 -5.16 3.83
CA SER A 15 -5.26 -5.09 2.38
C SER A 15 -3.97 -5.46 1.67
N TYR A 16 -4.02 -6.47 0.82
CA TYR A 16 -2.93 -6.84 -0.09
C TYR A 16 -3.17 -6.22 -1.46
N GLN A 17 -2.16 -5.49 -1.94
CA GLN A 17 -2.24 -4.79 -3.21
C GLN A 17 -1.04 -5.18 -4.06
N LEU A 18 -1.29 -5.92 -5.13
CA LEU A 18 -0.28 -6.40 -6.07
C LEU A 18 -0.50 -5.74 -7.43
N TYR A 19 0.52 -5.04 -7.90
CA TYR A 19 0.52 -4.36 -9.18
C TYR A 19 1.62 -4.93 -10.07
N ARG A 20 1.41 -4.85 -11.38
CA ARG A 20 2.40 -5.29 -12.37
C ARG A 20 3.64 -4.38 -12.37
N ASP A 21 3.40 -3.09 -12.24
CA ASP A 21 4.39 -2.02 -12.35
C ASP A 21 3.91 -0.79 -11.57
N SER A 22 4.76 0.25 -11.55
CA SER A 22 4.45 1.49 -10.83
C SER A 22 3.36 2.32 -11.50
N GLU A 23 3.20 2.25 -12.82
CA GLU A 23 2.15 2.99 -13.53
C GLU A 23 0.76 2.47 -13.14
N ALA A 24 0.61 1.16 -12.97
CA ALA A 24 -0.62 0.56 -12.47
C ALA A 24 -0.95 0.99 -11.03
N ILE A 25 0.04 1.27 -10.18
CA ILE A 25 -0.17 1.82 -8.83
C ILE A 25 -0.73 3.24 -8.93
N LEU A 26 -0.07 4.09 -9.71
CA LEU A 26 -0.44 5.50 -9.85
C LEU A 26 -1.84 5.64 -10.44
N GLU A 27 -2.18 4.83 -11.45
CA GLU A 27 -3.51 4.83 -12.05
C GLU A 27 -4.57 4.34 -11.06
N HIS A 28 -4.27 3.32 -10.27
CA HIS A 28 -5.17 2.86 -9.21
C HIS A 28 -5.46 3.97 -8.20
N TRP A 29 -4.43 4.67 -7.71
CA TRP A 29 -4.62 5.78 -6.78
C TRP A 29 -5.41 6.93 -7.39
N ARG A 30 -5.16 7.26 -8.66
CA ARG A 30 -5.95 8.29 -9.37
C ARG A 30 -7.44 7.99 -9.37
N HIS A 31 -7.82 6.71 -9.45
CA HIS A 31 -9.21 6.27 -9.39
C HIS A 31 -9.76 6.10 -7.97
N ALA A 32 -8.92 5.66 -7.03
CA ALA A 32 -9.31 5.32 -5.67
C ALA A 32 -9.29 6.50 -4.69
N ASP A 33 -8.50 7.55 -4.97
CA ASP A 33 -8.29 8.72 -4.09
C ASP A 33 -9.60 9.36 -3.58
N PRO A 34 -10.68 9.50 -4.36
CA PRO A 34 -11.94 10.07 -3.87
C PRO A 34 -12.60 9.22 -2.78
N TYR A 35 -12.51 7.90 -2.88
CA TYR A 35 -13.18 6.96 -1.98
C TYR A 35 -12.32 6.63 -0.76
N ILE A 36 -11.00 6.57 -0.93
CA ILE A 36 -10.09 6.26 0.17
C ILE A 36 -10.06 7.40 1.19
N ALA A 37 -10.20 8.65 0.75
CA ALA A 37 -10.25 9.80 1.65
C ALA A 37 -11.41 9.71 2.65
N GLU A 38 -12.57 9.20 2.21
CA GLU A 38 -13.73 9.00 3.07
C GLU A 38 -13.49 7.87 4.08
N VAL A 39 -12.95 6.73 3.64
CA VAL A 39 -12.58 5.61 4.52
C VAL A 39 -11.57 6.03 5.59
N MET A 40 -10.56 6.81 5.20
CA MET A 40 -9.51 7.30 6.10
C MET A 40 -10.01 8.29 7.17
N ARG A 41 -11.26 8.78 7.09
CA ARG A 41 -11.88 9.53 8.20
C ARG A 41 -12.26 8.65 9.38
N TYR A 42 -12.46 7.36 9.13
CA TYR A 42 -12.92 6.38 10.13
C TYR A 42 -11.86 5.35 10.48
N CYS A 43 -10.85 5.19 9.62
CA CYS A 43 -9.77 4.23 9.79
C CYS A 43 -8.41 4.92 9.87
N THR A 44 -7.50 4.35 10.67
CA THR A 44 -6.10 4.77 10.71
C THR A 44 -5.23 3.63 10.22
N VAL A 45 -4.33 3.92 9.28
CA VAL A 45 -3.30 2.95 8.86
C VAL A 45 -2.27 2.84 9.99
N VAL A 46 -2.18 1.65 10.57
CA VAL A 46 -1.24 1.33 11.66
C VAL A 46 0.10 0.80 11.15
N ALA A 47 0.09 0.11 10.01
CA ALA A 47 1.26 -0.44 9.35
C ALA A 47 1.03 -0.51 7.84
N PHE A 48 2.06 -0.18 7.06
CA PHE A 48 2.04 -0.27 5.60
C PHE A 48 3.40 -0.79 5.11
N GLU A 49 3.40 -1.86 4.34
CA GLU A 49 4.63 -2.46 3.82
C GLU A 49 4.71 -2.30 2.30
N ILE A 50 5.82 -1.74 1.82
CA ILE A 50 6.10 -1.54 0.41
C ILE A 50 7.13 -2.58 -0.02
N TYR A 51 6.78 -3.45 -0.97
CA TYR A 51 7.69 -4.46 -1.50
C TYR A 51 8.11 -4.14 -2.93
N GLY A 52 9.33 -4.54 -3.28
CA GLY A 52 9.90 -4.35 -4.61
C GLY A 52 10.58 -2.98 -4.77
N GLU A 53 10.65 -2.52 -6.02
CA GLU A 53 11.35 -1.29 -6.40
C GLU A 53 10.37 -0.34 -7.14
N PRO A 54 9.42 0.30 -6.43
CA PRO A 54 8.55 1.27 -7.06
C PRO A 54 9.34 2.48 -7.60
N ASN A 55 8.80 3.11 -8.64
CA ASN A 55 9.42 4.29 -9.22
C ASN A 55 9.41 5.49 -8.24
N PRO A 56 10.22 6.54 -8.49
CA PRO A 56 10.31 7.70 -7.61
C PRO A 56 8.97 8.39 -7.34
N ALA A 57 8.05 8.41 -8.31
CA ALA A 57 6.75 9.06 -8.14
C ALA A 57 5.85 8.33 -7.13
N VAL A 58 5.88 7.00 -7.11
CA VAL A 58 5.20 6.20 -6.08
C VAL A 58 5.84 6.46 -4.71
N MET A 59 7.18 6.46 -4.65
CA MET A 59 7.91 6.67 -3.41
C MET A 59 7.70 8.09 -2.84
N GLU A 60 7.61 9.10 -3.68
CA GLU A 60 7.33 10.48 -3.27
C GLU A 60 5.96 10.61 -2.59
N ARG A 61 4.92 9.98 -3.15
CA ARG A 61 3.59 9.94 -2.52
C ARG A 61 3.59 9.20 -1.18
N MET A 62 4.42 8.17 -1.04
CA MET A 62 4.55 7.40 0.21
C MET A 62 5.43 8.09 1.26
N ASN A 63 6.26 9.05 0.87
CA ASN A 63 7.24 9.69 1.74
C ASN A 63 6.64 10.24 3.05
N PRO A 64 5.48 10.92 3.08
CA PRO A 64 4.88 11.37 4.33
C PRO A 64 4.58 10.23 5.31
N MET A 65 4.14 9.06 4.83
CA MET A 65 3.88 7.90 5.68
C MET A 65 5.18 7.23 6.15
N LEU A 66 6.20 7.19 5.28
CA LEU A 66 7.53 6.69 5.62
C LEU A 66 8.18 7.54 6.72
N GLN A 67 8.18 8.87 6.58
CA GLN A 67 8.72 9.79 7.59
C GLN A 67 7.95 9.73 8.92
N ALA A 68 6.65 9.43 8.86
CA ALA A 68 5.82 9.22 10.05
C ALA A 68 5.98 7.84 10.69
N GLY A 69 6.84 6.95 10.17
CA GLY A 69 7.05 5.60 10.70
C GLY A 69 5.84 4.68 10.54
N ARG A 70 4.85 5.04 9.71
CA ARG A 70 3.63 4.25 9.44
C ARG A 70 3.75 3.39 8.19
N ALA A 71 4.79 3.60 7.41
CA ALA A 71 5.15 2.76 6.29
C ALA A 71 6.60 2.31 6.39
N THR A 72 6.89 1.14 5.84
CA THR A 72 8.24 0.57 5.75
C THR A 72 8.47 0.07 4.33
N GLN A 73 9.58 0.49 3.72
CA GLN A 73 10.05 -0.13 2.48
C GLN A 73 10.84 -1.39 2.82
N MET A 74 10.36 -2.51 2.32
CA MET A 74 10.95 -3.82 2.54
C MET A 74 12.03 -4.07 1.49
N VAL A 75 13.27 -4.21 1.95
CA VAL A 75 14.40 -4.56 1.08
C VAL A 75 14.26 -6.01 0.63
N ARG A 76 14.49 -6.27 -0.65
CA ARG A 76 14.56 -7.65 -1.16
C ARG A 76 15.81 -8.33 -0.62
N LEU A 77 15.64 -9.21 0.38
CA LEU A 77 16.74 -9.97 0.98
C LEU A 77 17.09 -11.23 0.19
N ALA A 78 16.09 -11.99 -0.26
CA ALA A 78 16.20 -13.19 -1.08
C ALA A 78 14.87 -13.47 -1.79
N GLY A 79 14.85 -14.33 -2.82
CA GLY A 79 13.58 -14.79 -3.40
C GLY A 79 13.73 -15.53 -4.74
N PHE A 80 12.76 -16.40 -5.02
CA PHE A 80 12.66 -17.16 -6.27
C PHE A 80 11.45 -16.66 -7.06
N VAL A 81 11.58 -16.64 -8.39
CA VAL A 81 10.47 -16.38 -9.30
C VAL A 81 10.24 -17.62 -10.15
N ARG A 82 8.98 -17.95 -10.44
CA ARG A 82 8.70 -18.90 -11.52
C ARG A 82 8.98 -18.18 -12.84
N GLN A 83 9.84 -18.77 -13.67
CA GLN A 83 10.04 -18.34 -15.06
C GLN A 83 8.89 -18.85 -15.93
#